data_AF-A0A2H1WZ28-F1
#
_entry.id   AF-A0A2H1WZ28-F1
#
_cell.length_a   1.000
_cell.length_b   1.000
_cell.length_c   1.000
_cell.angle_alpha   90.00
_cell.angle_beta   90.00
_cell.angle_gamma   90.00
#
_symmetry.space_group_name_H-M   'P 1'
#
loop_
_entity.id
_entity.type
_entity.pdbx_description
1 polymer ?
#
loop_
_entity_poly.entity_id
_entity_poly.type
_entity_poly.pdbx_seq_one_letter_code
_entity_poly.pdbx_strand_id
1 'polypeptide(L)'
;MDKVTCIVFFVVAVSLGSIEADGDKKSMPKLSLDQITIDCAEKFDVSEEQFSKAIMSFDANGIAPCFWSCCFKKVDILNSEGKYDVDATLELLKNMFFSKDDSEKIVEIVKKCESVNDESVSDGEAACERAFLITNCWFENGKKAFPMPFQKR
;
A
#
# COMPACT_ATOMS: atom_id res chain seq x y z
N MET A 1 35.04 -27.83 -49.69
CA MET A 1 35.26 -28.04 -48.24
C MET A 1 34.10 -28.85 -47.74
N ASP A 2 34.25 -30.17 -47.85
CA ASP A 2 33.45 -31.16 -47.18
C ASP A 2 33.49 -30.93 -45.67
N LYS A 3 32.33 -31.10 -45.02
CA LYS A 3 32.17 -31.91 -43.81
C LYS A 3 30.72 -31.83 -43.34
N VAL A 4 29.90 -32.68 -43.95
CA VAL A 4 28.81 -33.32 -43.23
C VAL A 4 29.46 -34.29 -42.25
N THR A 5 29.31 -34.02 -40.96
CA THR A 5 29.44 -35.02 -39.89
C THR A 5 28.34 -34.66 -38.90
N CYS A 6 27.12 -35.10 -39.15
CA CYS A 6 26.59 -36.35 -38.60
C CYS A 6 26.89 -36.53 -37.11
N ILE A 7 25.82 -36.39 -36.32
CA ILE A 7 25.46 -37.34 -35.26
C ILE A 7 26.45 -37.39 -34.10
N VAL A 8 26.17 -36.61 -33.06
CA VAL A 8 26.06 -37.18 -31.71
C VAL A 8 24.72 -36.72 -31.14
N PHE A 9 23.70 -37.47 -31.51
CA PHE A 9 22.47 -37.59 -30.76
C PHE A 9 22.80 -38.34 -29.45
N PHE A 10 22.01 -38.07 -28.41
CA PHE A 10 21.77 -38.88 -27.21
C PHE A 10 22.53 -38.57 -25.89
N VAL A 11 21.71 -38.08 -24.95
CA VAL A 11 21.74 -38.25 -23.49
C VAL A 11 22.64 -37.32 -22.67
N VAL A 12 22.07 -36.19 -22.25
CA VAL A 12 21.76 -36.03 -20.81
C VAL A 12 20.32 -35.56 -20.72
N ALA A 13 19.42 -36.53 -20.61
CA ALA A 13 18.11 -36.30 -20.03
C ALA A 13 18.29 -35.84 -18.57
N VAL A 14 17.26 -35.16 -18.05
CA VAL A 14 17.05 -34.94 -16.61
C VAL A 14 17.91 -33.81 -16.01
N SER A 15 17.56 -32.57 -16.33
CA SER A 15 17.45 -31.55 -15.28
C SER A 15 15.96 -31.37 -15.01
N LEU A 16 15.45 -32.23 -14.12
CA LEU A 16 14.18 -32.07 -13.44
C LEU A 16 14.16 -30.72 -12.74
N GLY A 17 12.99 -30.13 -12.75
CA GLY A 17 12.72 -28.82 -12.21
C GLY A 17 11.78 -28.11 -13.15
N SER A 18 10.52 -28.58 -13.15
CA SER A 18 9.40 -27.75 -13.54
C SER A 18 9.67 -26.34 -13.01
N ILE A 19 9.80 -25.35 -13.88
CA ILE A 19 9.45 -23.99 -13.48
C ILE A 19 7.94 -24.04 -13.33
N GLU A 20 7.48 -24.58 -12.20
CA GLU A 20 6.28 -24.08 -11.56
C GLU A 20 6.66 -22.66 -11.17
N ALA A 21 6.36 -21.73 -12.07
CA ALA A 21 6.31 -20.32 -11.74
C ALA A 21 5.29 -20.21 -10.61
N ASP A 22 5.87 -20.05 -9.43
CA ASP A 22 5.25 -19.89 -8.13
C ASP A 22 3.92 -19.15 -8.20
N GLY A 23 2.91 -19.80 -7.62
CA GLY A 23 1.79 -19.13 -6.98
C GLY A 23 0.93 -18.27 -7.89
N ASP A 24 -0.12 -18.89 -8.42
CA ASP A 24 -1.41 -18.23 -8.55
C ASP A 24 -1.77 -17.60 -7.19
N LYS A 25 -1.36 -16.35 -6.98
CA LYS A 25 -1.92 -15.47 -5.95
C LYS A 25 -3.35 -15.21 -6.40
N LYS A 26 -4.23 -16.14 -6.02
CA LYS A 26 -5.68 -16.13 -6.12
C LYS A 26 -6.20 -14.74 -6.51
N SER A 27 -6.45 -14.59 -7.79
CA SER A 27 -6.81 -13.35 -8.45
C SER A 27 -8.21 -12.89 -8.03
N MET A 28 -8.27 -12.09 -6.96
CA MET A 28 -9.28 -11.03 -6.88
C MET A 28 -8.89 -9.94 -7.89
N PRO A 29 -9.81 -9.09 -8.40
CA PRO A 29 -9.41 -7.96 -9.21
C PRO A 29 -8.35 -7.23 -8.39
N LYS A 30 -7.09 -7.21 -8.85
CA LYS A 30 -6.02 -6.51 -8.14
C LYS A 30 -6.54 -5.09 -8.01
N LEU A 31 -7.02 -4.73 -6.81
CA LEU A 31 -7.22 -3.35 -6.43
C LEU A 31 -5.88 -2.72 -6.75
N SER A 32 -5.82 -1.97 -7.85
CA SER A 32 -4.54 -1.54 -8.37
C SER A 32 -4.20 -0.27 -7.61
N LEU A 33 -3.79 -0.46 -6.35
CA LEU A 33 -3.35 0.61 -5.47
C LEU A 33 -2.32 1.49 -6.17
N ASP A 34 -1.46 0.88 -6.99
CA ASP A 34 -0.51 1.59 -7.85
C ASP A 34 -1.22 2.55 -8.80
N GLN A 35 -2.24 2.09 -9.55
CA GLN A 35 -3.01 2.94 -10.46
C GLN A 35 -3.83 4.00 -9.70
N ILE A 36 -4.41 3.65 -8.56
CA ILE A 36 -5.12 4.61 -7.68
C ILE A 36 -4.16 5.72 -7.24
N THR A 37 -2.95 5.34 -6.83
CA THR A 37 -1.90 6.26 -6.40
C THR A 37 -1.45 7.14 -7.57
N ILE A 38 -1.25 6.57 -8.76
CA ILE A 38 -0.87 7.30 -9.98
C ILE A 38 -1.96 8.31 -10.36
N ASP A 39 -3.22 7.91 -10.45
CA ASP A 39 -4.35 8.79 -10.77
C ASP A 39 -4.42 10.00 -9.82
N CYS A 40 -4.27 9.73 -8.51
CA CYS A 40 -4.33 10.77 -7.50
C CYS A 40 -3.06 11.63 -7.50
N ALA A 41 -1.89 11.05 -7.77
CA ALA A 41 -0.63 11.77 -7.89
C ALA A 41 -0.68 12.78 -9.04
N GLU A 42 -1.16 12.37 -10.22
CA GLU A 42 -1.36 13.24 -11.37
C GLU A 42 -2.33 14.39 -11.06
N LYS A 43 -3.43 14.10 -10.35
CA LYS A 43 -4.44 15.12 -9.99
C LYS A 43 -3.93 16.18 -9.02
N PHE A 44 -3.00 15.83 -8.13
CA PHE A 44 -2.52 16.71 -7.06
C PHE A 44 -1.05 17.08 -7.18
N ASP A 45 -0.43 16.83 -8.34
CA ASP A 45 0.97 17.15 -8.65
C ASP A 45 1.95 16.58 -7.60
N VAL A 46 1.72 15.33 -7.20
CA VAL A 46 2.59 14.60 -6.27
C VAL A 46 3.59 13.77 -7.07
N SER A 47 4.88 14.03 -6.91
CA SER A 47 5.91 13.21 -7.54
C SER A 47 6.12 11.88 -6.79
N GLU A 48 6.65 10.89 -7.50
CA GLU A 48 7.07 9.62 -6.90
C GLU A 48 8.09 9.83 -5.76
N GLU A 49 9.02 10.78 -5.93
CA GLU A 49 10.00 11.13 -4.89
C GLU A 49 9.32 11.69 -3.64
N GLN A 50 8.35 12.60 -3.79
CA GLN A 50 7.61 13.16 -2.66
C GLN A 50 6.83 12.07 -1.92
N PHE A 51 6.14 11.20 -2.67
CA PHE A 51 5.38 10.09 -2.08
C PHE A 51 6.30 9.11 -1.36
N SER A 52 7.37 8.65 -2.01
CA SER A 52 8.36 7.75 -1.43
C SER A 52 8.98 8.33 -0.17
N LYS A 53 9.38 9.60 -0.20
CA LYS A 53 9.90 10.31 0.98
C LYS A 53 8.89 10.30 2.12
N ALA A 54 7.63 10.63 1.86
CA ALA A 54 6.57 10.68 2.88
C ALA A 54 6.36 9.31 3.56
N ILE A 55 6.30 8.22 2.78
CA ILE A 55 6.16 6.86 3.31
C ILE A 55 7.40 6.46 4.12
N MET A 56 8.61 6.69 3.59
CA MET A 56 9.85 6.28 4.24
C MET A 56 10.14 7.06 5.54
N SER A 57 9.76 8.34 5.60
CA SER A 57 9.94 9.15 6.80
C SER A 57 8.79 9.08 7.80
N PHE A 58 7.67 8.42 7.43
CA PHE A 58 6.41 8.50 8.18
C PHE A 58 6.00 9.97 8.42
N ASP A 59 5.99 10.77 7.36
CA ASP A 59 5.67 12.19 7.42
C ASP A 59 4.76 12.59 6.25
N ALA A 60 3.51 12.96 6.53
CA ALA A 60 2.55 13.35 5.50
C ALA A 60 2.65 14.83 5.10
N ASN A 61 3.40 15.67 5.82
CA ASN A 61 3.41 17.13 5.62
C ASN A 61 3.90 17.56 4.24
N GLY A 62 4.68 16.71 3.56
CA GLY A 62 5.17 16.97 2.20
C GLY A 62 4.16 16.70 1.09
N ILE A 63 2.97 16.19 1.42
CA ILE A 63 1.94 15.75 0.47
C ILE A 63 0.65 16.53 0.70
N ALA A 64 0.02 16.97 -0.39
CA ALA A 64 -1.25 17.69 -0.33
C ALA A 64 -2.33 16.83 0.39
N PRO A 65 -3.08 17.37 1.37
CA PRO A 65 -4.12 16.62 2.09
C PRO A 65 -5.13 15.91 1.17
N CYS A 66 -5.51 16.55 0.06
CA CYS A 66 -6.49 15.99 -0.87
C CYS A 66 -5.96 14.80 -1.69
N PHE A 67 -4.64 14.61 -1.80
CA PHE A 67 -4.08 13.40 -2.38
C PHE A 67 -4.46 12.18 -1.54
N TRP A 68 -4.31 12.25 -0.21
CA TRP A 68 -4.71 11.18 0.70
C TRP A 68 -6.20 10.88 0.60
N SER A 69 -7.04 11.93 0.58
CA SER A 69 -8.50 11.76 0.43
C SER A 69 -8.87 11.06 -0.88
N CYS A 70 -8.22 11.43 -1.98
CA CYS A 70 -8.42 10.78 -3.28
C CYS A 70 -8.12 9.28 -3.24
N CYS A 71 -6.97 8.91 -2.68
CA CYS A 71 -6.59 7.50 -2.52
C CYS A 71 -7.58 6.77 -1.61
N PHE A 72 -7.90 7.33 -0.45
CA PHE A 72 -8.72 6.71 0.58
C PHE A 72 -10.18 6.50 0.14
N LYS A 73 -10.76 7.44 -0.62
CA LYS A 73 -12.11 7.28 -1.18
C LYS A 73 -12.19 6.20 -2.24
N LYS A 74 -11.13 5.98 -3.03
CA LYS A 74 -11.10 4.93 -4.07
C LYS A 74 -11.03 3.52 -3.49
N VAL A 75 -10.80 3.39 -2.18
CA VAL A 75 -10.67 2.11 -1.47
C VAL A 75 -11.51 2.07 -0.18
N ASP A 76 -12.48 2.98 -0.07
CA ASP A 76 -13.46 3.05 1.02
C ASP A 76 -12.89 3.22 2.44
N ILE A 77 -11.64 3.69 2.58
CA ILE A 77 -11.10 4.16 3.88
C ILE A 77 -11.88 5.39 4.36
N LEU A 78 -12.34 6.22 3.43
CA LEU A 78 -13.27 7.32 3.69
C LEU A 78 -14.62 6.97 3.08
N ASN A 79 -15.68 7.01 3.88
CA ASN A 79 -17.03 6.78 3.41
C ASN A 79 -17.57 8.00 2.62
N SER A 80 -18.82 7.91 2.14
CA SER A 80 -19.46 8.97 1.35
C SER A 80 -19.60 10.30 2.08
N GLU A 81 -19.65 10.29 3.41
CA GLU A 81 -19.71 11.49 4.26
C GLU A 81 -18.30 12.05 4.54
N GLY A 82 -17.26 11.42 3.98
CA GLY A 82 -15.87 11.78 4.22
C GLY A 82 -15.40 11.43 5.64
N LYS A 83 -16.06 10.50 6.32
CA LYS A 83 -15.66 9.97 7.63
C LYS A 83 -14.77 8.75 7.44
N TYR A 84 -13.84 8.56 8.38
CA TYR A 84 -12.97 7.41 8.42
C TYR A 84 -13.77 6.14 8.73
N ASP A 85 -13.72 5.16 7.83
CA ASP A 85 -14.36 3.86 7.96
C ASP A 85 -13.34 2.82 8.43
N VAL A 86 -13.34 2.59 9.75
CA VAL A 86 -12.42 1.66 10.42
C VAL A 86 -12.65 0.23 9.93
N ASP A 87 -13.90 -0.18 9.75
CA ASP A 87 -14.24 -1.56 9.39
C ASP A 87 -13.85 -1.85 7.94
N ALA A 88 -14.15 -0.94 7.00
CA ALA A 88 -13.72 -1.04 5.62
C ALA A 88 -12.18 -1.04 5.50
N THR A 89 -11.50 -0.21 6.29
CA THR A 89 -10.03 -0.19 6.35
C THR A 89 -9.46 -1.53 6.82
N LEU A 90 -10.03 -2.11 7.87
CA LEU A 90 -9.61 -3.42 8.38
C LEU A 90 -9.87 -4.53 7.36
N GLU A 91 -10.99 -4.48 6.64
CA GLU A 91 -11.29 -5.42 5.55
C GLU A 91 -10.30 -5.30 4.39
N LEU A 92 -10.01 -4.06 3.96
CA LEU A 92 -9.00 -3.78 2.94
C LEU A 92 -7.65 -4.37 3.33
N LEU A 93 -7.18 -4.11 4.56
CA LEU A 93 -5.87 -4.59 5.03
C LEU A 93 -5.80 -6.12 5.14
N LYS A 94 -6.91 -6.79 5.48
CA LYS A 94 -7.00 -8.27 5.46
C LYS A 94 -6.70 -8.84 4.09
N ASN A 95 -7.11 -8.14 3.05
CA ASN A 95 -6.91 -8.56 1.67
C ASN A 95 -5.52 -8.20 1.13
N MET A 96 -4.77 -7.31 1.81
CA MET A 96 -3.48 -6.80 1.31
C MET A 96 -2.25 -7.38 2.00
N PHE A 97 -2.23 -7.54 3.34
CA PHE A 97 -0.92 -7.55 4.03
C PHE A 97 -0.70 -8.46 5.24
N PHE A 98 -1.55 -9.41 5.60
CA PHE A 98 -1.27 -10.17 6.83
C PHE A 98 -0.41 -11.41 6.61
N SER A 99 0.92 -11.23 6.75
CA SER A 99 1.68 -12.16 7.60
C SER A 99 1.06 -12.09 9.01
N LYS A 100 0.96 -13.23 9.70
CA LYS A 100 0.18 -13.30 10.95
C LYS A 100 0.70 -12.36 12.06
N ASP A 101 2.01 -12.10 12.10
CA ASP A 101 2.67 -11.45 13.23
C ASP A 101 2.51 -9.92 13.30
N ASP A 102 2.28 -9.23 12.18
CA ASP A 102 2.12 -7.76 12.16
C ASP A 102 0.66 -7.30 12.23
N SER A 103 -0.28 -8.24 12.14
CA SER A 103 -1.71 -7.97 12.01
C SER A 103 -2.32 -7.29 13.23
N GLU A 104 -1.96 -7.70 14.46
CA GLU A 104 -2.53 -7.14 15.70
C GLU A 104 -2.14 -5.67 15.90
N LYS A 105 -0.87 -5.32 15.67
CA LYS A 105 -0.39 -3.93 15.78
C LYS A 105 -1.04 -3.03 14.75
N ILE A 106 -1.21 -3.51 13.51
CA ILE A 106 -1.90 -2.75 12.46
C ILE A 106 -3.37 -2.53 12.84
N VAL A 107 -4.05 -3.55 13.33
CA VAL A 107 -5.45 -3.44 13.81
C VAL A 107 -5.56 -2.42 14.94
N GLU A 108 -4.63 -2.44 15.90
CA GLU A 108 -4.60 -1.47 16.99
C GLU A 108 -4.43 -0.03 16.48
N ILE A 109 -3.49 0.20 15.55
CA ILE A 109 -3.27 1.51 14.94
C ILE A 109 -4.53 2.01 14.22
N VAL A 110 -5.12 1.16 13.38
CA VAL A 110 -6.31 1.48 12.59
C VAL A 110 -7.48 1.91 13.47
N LYS A 111 -7.73 1.16 14.55
CA LYS A 111 -8.78 1.48 15.54
C LYS A 111 -8.46 2.72 16.36
N LYS A 112 -7.20 2.88 16.79
CA LYS A 112 -6.79 4.03 17.59
C LYS A 112 -6.99 5.36 16.85
N CYS A 113 -6.87 5.34 15.52
CA CYS A 113 -7.06 6.52 14.68
C CYS A 113 -8.53 6.82 14.35
N GLU A 114 -9.48 6.04 14.88
CA GLU A 114 -10.91 6.34 14.76
C GLU A 114 -11.28 7.71 15.33
N SER A 115 -10.58 8.17 16.37
CA SER A 115 -10.81 9.46 17.02
C SER A 115 -10.65 10.66 16.08
N VAL A 116 -10.02 10.49 14.91
CA VAL A 116 -9.94 11.52 13.87
C VAL A 116 -11.34 11.91 13.34
N ASN A 117 -12.35 11.05 13.51
CA ASN A 117 -13.74 11.40 13.18
C ASN A 117 -14.34 12.49 14.09
N ASP A 118 -13.79 12.67 15.30
CA ASP A 118 -14.21 13.68 16.28
C ASP A 118 -13.56 15.05 16.03
N GLU A 119 -12.52 15.09 15.19
CA GLU A 119 -11.84 16.32 14.83
C GLU A 119 -12.71 17.19 13.90
N SER A 120 -12.72 18.48 14.18
CA SER A 120 -13.38 19.48 13.34
C SER A 120 -12.56 19.71 12.07
N VAL A 121 -13.19 19.57 10.91
CA VAL A 121 -12.58 19.85 9.60
C VAL A 121 -13.41 20.86 8.83
N SER A 122 -12.77 21.63 7.96
CA SER A 122 -13.42 22.73 7.23
C SER A 122 -13.92 22.34 5.83
N ASP A 123 -13.50 21.20 5.31
CA ASP A 123 -13.68 20.79 3.91
C ASP A 123 -14.79 19.75 3.69
N GLY A 124 -15.53 19.42 4.75
CA GLY A 124 -16.73 18.58 4.70
C GLY A 124 -16.48 17.22 4.04
N GLU A 125 -17.33 16.89 3.05
CA GLU A 125 -17.24 15.63 2.30
C GLU A 125 -15.98 15.54 1.44
N ALA A 126 -15.29 16.64 1.13
CA ALA A 126 -14.01 16.58 0.42
C ALA A 126 -12.97 15.79 1.25
N ALA A 127 -13.03 15.90 2.58
CA ALA A 127 -12.31 15.11 3.56
C ALA A 127 -10.79 15.04 3.37
N CYS A 128 -10.20 16.06 2.74
CA CYS A 128 -8.77 16.23 2.59
C CYS A 128 -8.10 16.41 3.96
N GLU A 129 -8.62 17.29 4.81
CA GLU A 129 -8.09 17.51 6.17
C GLU A 129 -8.19 16.23 6.99
N ARG A 130 -9.34 15.54 6.93
CA ARG A 130 -9.52 14.27 7.64
C ARG A 130 -8.58 13.18 7.14
N ALA A 131 -8.41 13.04 5.83
CA ALA A 131 -7.47 12.09 5.25
C ALA A 131 -6.04 12.34 5.75
N PHE A 132 -5.62 13.60 5.80
CA PHE A 132 -4.33 13.96 6.34
C PHE A 132 -4.17 13.61 7.83
N LEU A 133 -5.20 13.85 8.64
CA LEU A 133 -5.22 13.46 10.06
C LEU A 133 -5.14 11.93 10.24
N ILE A 134 -5.86 11.16 9.42
CA ILE A 134 -5.76 9.69 9.41
C ILE A 134 -4.32 9.27 9.10
N THR A 135 -3.74 9.79 8.01
CA THR A 135 -2.37 9.45 7.60
C THR A 135 -1.35 9.80 8.68
N ASN A 136 -1.44 10.99 9.29
CA ASN A 136 -0.56 11.36 10.39
C ASN A 136 -0.71 10.41 11.59
N CYS A 137 -1.95 10.08 11.96
CA CYS A 137 -2.18 9.15 13.06
C CYS A 137 -1.59 7.76 12.78
N TRP A 138 -1.76 7.25 11.55
CA TRP A 138 -1.14 5.99 11.12
C TRP A 138 0.38 6.07 11.13
N PHE A 139 0.96 7.15 10.62
CA PHE A 139 2.40 7.34 10.58
C PHE A 139 3.03 7.46 11.95
N GLU A 140 2.44 8.24 12.86
CA GLU A 140 2.93 8.39 14.22
C GLU A 140 2.90 7.09 15.00
N ASN A 141 1.81 6.30 14.89
CA ASN A 141 1.72 5.02 15.58
C ASN A 141 2.50 3.92 14.86
N GLY A 142 2.59 3.96 13.53
CA GLY A 142 3.39 3.05 12.72
C GLY A 142 4.88 3.19 13.03
N LYS A 143 5.39 4.42 13.11
CA LYS A 143 6.78 4.70 13.53
C LYS A 143 7.12 4.13 14.92
N LYS A 144 6.15 4.13 15.84
CA LYS A 144 6.30 3.55 17.19
C LYS A 144 6.25 2.01 17.17
N ALA A 145 5.34 1.44 16.38
CA ALA A 145 5.08 0.00 16.31
C ALA A 145 6.11 -0.78 15.48
N PHE A 146 6.67 -0.13 14.45
CA PHE A 146 7.60 -0.68 13.47
C PHE A 146 8.84 0.22 13.33
N PRO A 147 9.68 0.33 14.37
CA PRO A 147 10.89 1.13 14.30
C PRO A 147 11.83 0.55 13.23
N MET A 148 12.03 1.28 12.14
CA MET A 148 13.01 0.87 11.12
C MET A 148 14.43 0.90 11.71
N PRO A 149 15.25 -0.14 11.46
CA PRO A 149 16.60 -0.24 12.04
C PRO A 149 17.58 0.85 11.57
N PHE A 150 17.23 1.64 10.55
CA PHE A 150 18.12 2.63 9.93
C PHE A 150 17.99 4.07 10.45
N GLN A 151 17.05 4.37 11.35
CA GLN A 151 16.79 5.74 11.81
C GLN A 151 17.70 6.22 12.98
N LYS A 152 18.78 5.48 13.28
CA LYS A 152 19.76 5.77 14.35
C LYS A 152 21.16 6.19 13.86
N ARG A 153 21.30 6.72 12.64
CA ARG A 153 22.58 7.30 12.18
C ARG A 153 22.47 8.79 11.94
#